data_AF-A0A527GWQ9-F1
#
_entry.id   AF-A0A527GWQ9-F1
#
_cell.length_a   1.000
_cell.length_b   1.000
_cell.length_c   1.000
_cell.angle_alpha   90.00
_cell.angle_beta   90.00
_cell.angle_gamma   90.00
#
_symmetry.space_group_name_H-M   'P 1'
#
loop_
_entity.id
_entity.type
_entity.pdbx_description
1 polymer ?
#
loop_
_entity_poly.entity_id
_entity_poly.type
_entity_poly.pdbx_seq_one_letter_code
_entity_poly.pdbx_strand_id
1 'polypeptide(L)'
;LGVAQRTESGIEQRVHPTMVPTASVIAQVHGVTNAVAIETDILGELLLSGPGAGGNATASAVIGDIADIAKSRPGFQHGPVFGRPAKELKPYKKAQMRSHAGGYFIRLTVHDRIGVFAAIAKRMADNDISLESIVQHAVNGEAAAQKTVILVTHETTEAAVR
;
A
#
# COMPACT_ATOMS: atom_id res chain seq x y z
N LEU A 1 0.35 2.65 3.84
CA LEU A 1 -0.85 2.11 3.15
C LEU A 1 -1.17 0.74 3.73
N GLY A 2 -2.43 0.48 4.05
CA GLY A 2 -2.91 -0.88 4.32
C GLY A 2 -3.46 -1.49 3.03
N VAL A 3 -3.05 -2.71 2.70
CA VAL A 3 -3.48 -3.40 1.47
C VAL A 3 -4.03 -4.76 1.84
N ALA A 4 -5.19 -5.10 1.28
CA ALA A 4 -5.76 -6.43 1.31
C ALA A 4 -6.11 -6.84 -0.14
N GLN A 5 -5.45 -7.86 -0.67
CA GLN A 5 -5.63 -8.27 -2.06
C GLN A 5 -5.90 -9.78 -2.15
N ARG A 6 -6.86 -10.17 -2.98
CA ARG A 6 -7.10 -11.58 -3.29
C ARG A 6 -6.15 -12.03 -4.38
N THR A 7 -5.36 -13.06 -4.09
CA THR A 7 -4.45 -13.73 -5.04
C THR A 7 -4.94 -15.14 -5.34
N GLU A 8 -4.30 -15.83 -6.29
CA GLU A 8 -4.55 -17.24 -6.57
C GLU A 8 -4.30 -18.14 -5.33
N SER A 9 -3.33 -17.76 -4.49
CA SER A 9 -2.89 -18.57 -3.36
C SER A 9 -3.68 -18.34 -2.08
N GLY A 10 -4.32 -17.17 -1.94
CA GLY A 10 -5.00 -16.71 -0.73
C GLY A 10 -5.15 -15.19 -0.70
N ILE A 11 -5.45 -14.62 0.48
CA ILE A 11 -5.57 -13.18 0.70
C ILE A 11 -4.26 -12.64 1.28
N GLU A 12 -3.66 -11.67 0.60
CA GLU A 12 -2.53 -10.88 1.09
C GLU A 12 -3.06 -9.77 2.00
N GLN A 13 -2.39 -9.54 3.13
CA GLN A 13 -2.70 -8.46 4.07
C GLN A 13 -1.39 -7.85 4.56
N ARG A 14 -1.22 -6.54 4.38
CA ARG A 14 0.00 -5.84 4.81
C ARG A 14 -0.27 -4.39 5.14
N VAL A 15 0.60 -3.84 5.98
CA VAL A 15 0.66 -2.41 6.27
C VAL A 15 2.12 -1.98 6.26
N HIS A 16 2.48 -1.04 5.39
CA HIS A 16 3.79 -0.39 5.41
C HIS A 16 3.74 0.97 4.71
N PRO A 17 4.76 1.82 4.87
CA PRO A 17 4.94 2.99 4.01
C PRO A 17 5.07 2.57 2.55
N THR A 18 4.41 3.28 1.64
CA THR A 18 4.39 2.95 0.21
C THR A 18 4.37 4.24 -0.58
N MET A 19 5.21 4.34 -1.62
CA MET A 19 5.08 5.41 -2.60
C MET A 19 3.86 5.16 -3.45
N VAL A 20 3.04 6.18 -3.63
CA VAL A 20 1.88 6.15 -4.52
C VAL A 20 2.04 7.24 -5.56
N PRO A 21 1.62 7.03 -6.82
CA PRO A 21 1.65 8.07 -7.84
C PRO A 21 0.87 9.30 -7.36
N THR A 22 1.41 10.50 -7.55
CA THR A 22 0.75 11.74 -7.12
C THR A 22 -0.59 11.98 -7.81
N ALA A 23 -0.75 11.46 -9.02
CA ALA A 23 -2.00 11.49 -9.77
C ALA A 23 -3.06 10.50 -9.26
N SER A 24 -2.69 9.54 -8.40
CA SER A 24 -3.64 8.56 -7.85
C SER A 24 -4.58 9.21 -6.85
N VAL A 25 -5.81 8.70 -6.79
CA VAL A 25 -6.85 9.23 -5.90
C VAL A 25 -6.43 9.15 -4.43
N ILE A 26 -5.76 8.06 -4.04
CA ILE A 26 -5.29 7.87 -2.67
C ILE A 26 -4.18 8.84 -2.26
N ALA A 27 -3.39 9.36 -3.23
CA ALA A 27 -2.36 10.36 -2.95
C ALA A 27 -2.94 11.75 -2.62
N GLN A 28 -4.17 12.02 -3.06
CA GLN A 28 -4.89 13.27 -2.79
C GLN A 28 -5.54 13.31 -1.40
N VAL A 29 -5.46 12.21 -0.64
CA VAL A 29 -6.02 12.10 0.71
C VAL A 29 -5.04 12.73 1.70
N HIS A 30 -5.46 13.84 2.30
CA HIS A 30 -4.61 14.65 3.18
C HIS A 30 -5.24 14.88 4.55
N GLY A 31 -4.37 15.27 5.50
CA GLY A 31 -4.76 15.64 6.85
C GLY A 31 -5.24 14.45 7.69
N VAL A 32 -6.34 14.63 8.40
CA VAL A 32 -6.93 13.62 9.32
C VAL A 32 -7.98 12.72 8.62
N THR A 33 -8.06 12.81 7.31
CA THR A 33 -9.00 12.05 6.48
C THR A 33 -8.43 10.66 6.23
N ASN A 34 -9.25 9.63 6.44
CA ASN A 34 -8.94 8.28 5.97
C ASN A 34 -9.62 8.05 4.63
N ALA A 35 -9.02 7.21 3.81
CA ALA A 35 -9.65 6.72 2.60
C ALA A 35 -9.45 5.21 2.45
N VAL A 36 -10.45 4.57 1.83
CA VAL A 36 -10.45 3.17 1.45
C VAL A 36 -10.74 3.11 -0.04
N ALA A 37 -9.76 2.68 -0.82
CA ALA A 37 -9.91 2.37 -2.23
C ALA A 37 -10.29 0.89 -2.38
N ILE A 38 -11.31 0.60 -3.18
CA ILE A 38 -11.83 -0.73 -3.44
C ILE A 38 -11.81 -0.95 -4.95
N GLU A 39 -11.00 -1.89 -5.40
CA GLU A 39 -10.99 -2.32 -6.80
C GLU A 39 -12.01 -3.45 -7.00
N THR A 40 -12.83 -3.31 -8.04
CA THR A 40 -13.93 -4.23 -8.36
C THR A 40 -13.82 -4.68 -9.81
N ASP A 41 -14.41 -5.84 -10.11
CA ASP A 41 -14.40 -6.46 -11.43
C ASP A 41 -15.25 -5.70 -12.47
N ILE A 42 -16.36 -5.07 -12.04
CA ILE A 42 -17.30 -4.39 -12.95
C ILE A 42 -17.26 -2.87 -12.79
N LEU A 43 -17.24 -2.36 -11.56
CA LEU A 43 -17.34 -0.91 -11.29
C LEU A 43 -15.99 -0.20 -11.35
N GLY A 44 -14.90 -0.93 -11.54
CA GLY A 44 -13.54 -0.39 -11.46
C GLY A 44 -13.18 0.01 -10.04
N GLU A 45 -12.60 1.19 -9.86
CA GLU A 45 -12.12 1.71 -8.57
C GLU A 45 -13.19 2.57 -7.87
N LEU A 46 -13.50 2.21 -6.62
CA LEU A 46 -14.37 2.98 -5.72
C LEU A 46 -13.53 3.57 -4.58
N LEU A 47 -13.67 4.88 -4.33
CA LEU A 47 -13.04 5.54 -3.19
C LEU A 47 -14.08 5.96 -2.14
N LEU A 48 -13.89 5.48 -0.92
CA LEU A 48 -14.59 5.97 0.26
C LEU A 48 -13.64 6.87 1.06
N SER A 49 -14.02 8.11 1.32
CA SER A 49 -13.18 9.10 2.01
C SER A 49 -13.98 9.86 3.06
N GLY A 50 -13.36 10.11 4.22
CA GLY A 50 -13.97 10.86 5.30
C GLY A 50 -13.12 10.89 6.57
N PRO A 51 -13.57 11.60 7.62
CA PRO A 51 -12.86 11.64 8.90
C PRO A 51 -12.73 10.22 9.49
N GLY A 52 -11.49 9.77 9.67
CA GLY A 52 -11.21 8.41 10.17
C GLY A 52 -11.16 8.29 11.70
N ALA A 53 -11.15 9.43 12.40
CA ALA A 53 -11.07 9.50 13.84
C ALA A 53 -11.78 10.77 14.35
N GLY A 54 -12.09 10.78 15.64
CA GLY A 54 -12.77 11.89 16.32
C GLY A 54 -14.14 11.49 16.86
N GLY A 55 -14.56 12.18 17.94
CA GLY A 55 -15.76 11.82 18.70
C GLY A 55 -17.03 11.80 17.84
N ASN A 56 -17.29 12.86 17.07
CA ASN A 56 -18.49 12.96 16.23
C ASN A 56 -18.49 11.93 15.09
N ALA A 57 -17.36 11.75 14.40
CA ALA A 57 -17.25 10.79 13.30
C ALA A 57 -17.48 9.36 13.80
N THR A 58 -16.89 9.00 14.94
CA THR A 58 -17.06 7.67 15.56
C THR A 58 -18.48 7.50 16.08
N ALA A 59 -19.05 8.50 16.75
CA ALA A 59 -20.41 8.47 17.26
C ALA A 59 -21.44 8.29 16.12
N SER A 60 -21.21 8.92 14.97
CA SER A 60 -22.05 8.77 13.79
C SER A 60 -22.13 7.31 13.33
N ALA A 61 -20.98 6.61 13.27
CA ALA A 61 -20.94 5.19 12.91
C ALA A 61 -21.68 4.33 13.95
N VAL A 62 -21.45 4.57 15.24
CA VAL A 62 -22.12 3.86 16.34
C VAL A 62 -23.64 4.04 16.29
N ILE A 63 -24.13 5.26 16.06
CA ILE A 63 -25.56 5.53 15.95
C ILE A 63 -26.17 4.82 14.73
N GLY A 64 -25.44 4.74 13.61
CA GLY A 64 -25.84 3.98 12.43
C GLY A 64 -26.10 2.51 12.75
N ASP A 65 -25.14 1.85 13.40
CA ASP A 65 -25.28 0.46 13.82
C ASP A 65 -26.45 0.25 14.79
N ILE A 66 -26.62 1.15 15.76
CA ILE A 66 -27.76 1.10 16.70
C ILE A 66 -29.10 1.22 15.95
N ALA A 67 -29.19 2.12 14.97
CA ALA A 67 -30.40 2.29 14.17
C ALA A 67 -30.71 1.04 13.34
N ASP A 68 -29.70 0.39 12.77
CA ASP A 68 -29.86 -0.82 11.97
C ASP A 68 -30.26 -2.04 12.84
N ILE A 69 -29.72 -2.14 14.06
CA ILE A 69 -30.17 -3.10 15.06
C ILE A 69 -31.62 -2.83 15.47
N ALA A 70 -31.99 -1.58 15.74
CA ALA A 70 -33.35 -1.22 16.15
C ALA A 70 -34.40 -1.48 15.05
N LYS A 71 -34.02 -1.33 13.77
CA LYS A 71 -34.88 -1.70 12.63
C LYS A 71 -35.00 -3.20 12.43
N SER A 72 -34.08 -4.00 12.96
CA SER A 72 -34.10 -5.45 12.83
C SER A 72 -35.23 -6.04 13.68
N ARG A 73 -36.09 -6.85 13.06
CA ARG A 73 -37.22 -7.51 13.73
C ARG A 73 -36.93 -9.01 13.91
N PRO A 74 -37.50 -9.69 14.92
CA PRO A 74 -37.43 -11.14 15.01
C PRO A 74 -37.94 -11.79 13.71
N GLY A 75 -37.07 -12.54 13.02
CA GLY A 75 -37.38 -13.13 11.70
C GLY A 75 -37.13 -12.24 10.47
N PHE A 76 -36.75 -10.97 10.67
CA PHE A 76 -36.42 -10.00 9.62
C PHE A 76 -35.20 -9.16 10.06
N GLN A 77 -34.00 -9.75 9.99
CA GLN A 77 -32.76 -8.96 10.00
C GLN A 77 -32.61 -8.32 8.61
N HIS A 78 -32.23 -7.04 8.55
CA HIS A 78 -31.90 -6.34 7.30
C HIS A 78 -30.60 -6.90 6.71
N GLY A 79 -30.67 -8.12 6.19
CA GLY A 79 -29.51 -8.86 5.71
C GLY A 79 -28.47 -9.17 6.81
N PRO A 80 -27.64 -10.18 6.60
CA PRO A 80 -26.46 -10.38 7.43
C PRO A 80 -25.42 -9.27 7.16
N VAL A 81 -24.65 -8.88 8.19
CA VAL A 81 -23.66 -7.78 8.17
C VAL A 81 -22.72 -7.82 6.95
N PHE A 82 -22.37 -9.02 6.49
CA PHE A 82 -21.46 -9.23 5.36
C PHE A 82 -22.18 -9.43 4.00
N GLY A 83 -23.48 -9.13 3.91
CA GLY A 83 -24.33 -9.53 2.78
C GLY A 83 -24.56 -11.04 2.66
N ARG A 84 -23.90 -11.86 3.50
CA ARG A 84 -24.14 -13.30 3.71
C ARG A 84 -23.96 -13.73 5.17
N PRO A 85 -24.63 -14.80 5.64
CA PRO A 85 -24.47 -15.29 7.00
C PRO A 85 -23.01 -15.59 7.33
N ALA A 86 -22.54 -15.21 8.52
CA ALA A 86 -21.14 -15.37 8.91
C ALA A 86 -20.67 -16.84 8.86
N LYS A 87 -21.57 -17.79 9.12
CA LYS A 87 -21.31 -19.23 9.03
C LYS A 87 -21.04 -19.73 7.60
N GLU A 88 -21.42 -18.97 6.58
CA GLU A 88 -21.21 -19.27 5.17
C GLU A 88 -19.99 -18.55 4.56
N LEU A 89 -19.23 -17.81 5.39
CA LEU A 89 -17.98 -17.23 4.95
C LEU A 89 -16.94 -18.31 4.73
N LYS A 90 -16.20 -18.20 3.62
CA LYS A 90 -15.06 -19.08 3.37
C LYS A 90 -13.99 -18.81 4.42
N PRO A 91 -13.33 -19.84 5.00
CA PRO A 91 -12.22 -19.64 5.89
C PRO A 91 -11.13 -18.79 5.24
N TYR A 92 -10.56 -17.87 6.02
CA TYR A 92 -9.41 -17.11 5.57
C TYR A 92 -8.25 -18.05 5.22
N LYS A 93 -7.65 -17.84 4.05
CA LYS A 93 -6.42 -18.48 3.62
C LYS A 93 -5.38 -17.40 3.40
N LYS A 94 -4.35 -17.37 4.23
CA LYS A 94 -3.19 -16.48 4.03
C LYS A 94 -2.58 -16.76 2.67
N ALA A 95 -2.37 -15.73 1.86
CA ALA A 95 -1.60 -15.89 0.63
C ALA A 95 -0.24 -16.50 0.96
N GLN A 96 0.26 -17.36 0.07
CA GLN A 96 1.66 -17.74 0.15
C GLN A 96 2.48 -16.46 0.12
N MET A 97 3.58 -16.43 0.88
CA MET A 97 4.53 -15.35 0.84
C MET A 97 5.24 -15.42 -0.52
N ARG A 98 4.52 -15.10 -1.60
CA ARG A 98 5.13 -14.79 -2.87
C ARG A 98 5.96 -13.56 -2.57
N SER A 99 7.24 -13.72 -2.83
CA SER A 99 8.24 -12.69 -2.95
C SER A 99 7.60 -11.51 -3.68
N HIS A 100 7.15 -10.51 -2.90
CA HIS A 100 6.24 -9.46 -3.37
C HIS A 100 6.87 -8.77 -4.55
N ALA A 101 6.22 -8.79 -5.71
CA ALA A 101 6.63 -8.09 -6.91
C ALA A 101 6.14 -6.65 -6.77
N GLY A 102 7.01 -5.75 -6.34
CA GLY A 102 6.70 -4.33 -6.17
C GLY A 102 7.91 -3.48 -6.49
N GLY A 103 7.69 -2.21 -6.85
CA GLY A 103 8.77 -1.24 -7.00
C GLY A 103 9.34 -0.82 -5.65
N TYR A 104 10.67 -0.78 -5.53
CA TYR A 104 11.37 -0.37 -4.32
C TYR A 104 11.96 1.03 -4.46
N PHE A 105 11.81 1.83 -3.40
CA PHE A 105 12.55 3.08 -3.23
C PHE A 105 13.76 2.82 -2.34
N ILE A 106 14.96 2.99 -2.88
CA ILE A 106 16.21 2.77 -2.16
C ILE A 106 16.98 4.10 -2.13
N ARG A 107 17.25 4.60 -0.92
CA ARG A 107 18.09 5.78 -0.70
C ARG A 107 19.44 5.36 -0.13
N LEU A 108 20.50 5.61 -0.89
CA LEU A 108 21.87 5.29 -0.52
C LEU A 108 22.68 6.58 -0.37
N THR A 109 23.58 6.59 0.62
CA THR A 109 24.65 7.59 0.70
C THR A 109 25.92 6.97 0.16
N VAL A 110 26.47 7.57 -0.90
CA VAL A 110 27.63 7.02 -1.61
C VAL A 110 28.76 8.03 -1.64
N HIS A 111 30.00 7.57 -1.68
CA HIS A 111 31.13 8.47 -1.90
C HIS A 111 31.16 8.96 -3.35
N ASP A 112 31.49 10.24 -3.56
CA ASP A 112 31.59 10.81 -4.90
C ASP A 112 32.88 10.36 -5.61
N ARG A 113 32.83 9.17 -6.20
CA ARG A 113 33.97 8.56 -6.92
C ARG A 113 33.51 8.01 -8.27
N ILE A 114 34.42 8.04 -9.23
CA ILE A 114 34.20 7.46 -10.56
C ILE A 114 33.87 5.97 -10.41
N GLY A 115 32.86 5.50 -11.14
CA GLY A 115 32.48 4.08 -11.21
C GLY A 115 31.46 3.60 -10.16
N VAL A 116 31.08 4.44 -9.18
CA VAL A 116 30.09 4.06 -8.15
C VAL A 116 28.74 3.66 -8.75
N PHE A 117 28.24 4.42 -9.73
CA PHE A 117 26.99 4.11 -10.42
C PHE A 117 27.05 2.79 -11.20
N ALA A 118 28.18 2.52 -11.87
CA ALA A 118 28.38 1.26 -12.57
C ALA A 118 28.42 0.07 -11.59
N ALA A 119 29.04 0.24 -10.43
CA ALA A 119 29.05 -0.77 -9.39
C ALA A 119 27.65 -1.04 -8.83
N ILE A 120 26.84 0.00 -8.59
CA ILE A 120 25.45 -0.13 -8.12
C ILE A 120 24.60 -0.83 -9.18
N ALA A 121 24.62 -0.35 -10.42
CA ALA A 121 23.85 -0.95 -11.51
C ALA A 121 24.23 -2.41 -11.74
N LYS A 122 25.53 -2.73 -11.68
CA LYS A 122 26.02 -4.11 -11.76
C LYS A 122 25.48 -4.97 -10.62
N ARG A 123 25.54 -4.49 -9.38
CA ARG A 123 25.01 -5.24 -8.23
C ARG A 123 23.50 -5.47 -8.32
N MET A 124 22.75 -4.51 -8.83
CA MET A 124 21.32 -4.69 -9.08
C MET A 124 21.07 -5.74 -10.17
N ALA A 125 21.80 -5.66 -11.28
CA ALA A 125 21.70 -6.65 -12.36
C ALA A 125 22.11 -8.07 -11.92
N ASP A 126 23.18 -8.20 -11.12
CA ASP A 126 23.64 -9.48 -10.57
C ASP A 126 22.58 -10.16 -9.66
N ASN A 127 21.59 -9.40 -9.16
CA ASN A 127 20.47 -9.88 -8.35
C ASN A 127 19.13 -9.89 -9.12
N ASP A 128 19.16 -9.78 -10.45
CA ASP A 128 17.97 -9.72 -11.32
C ASP A 128 17.01 -8.57 -10.97
N ILE A 129 17.54 -7.43 -10.50
CA ILE A 129 16.76 -6.22 -10.20
C ILE A 129 16.86 -5.23 -11.37
N SER A 130 15.72 -4.96 -12.01
CA SER A 130 15.60 -3.90 -13.00
C SER A 130 15.35 -2.54 -12.34
N LEU A 131 16.09 -1.52 -12.79
CA LEU A 131 15.94 -0.14 -12.33
C LEU A 131 14.98 0.61 -13.25
N GLU A 132 14.01 1.30 -12.66
CA GLU A 132 13.13 2.24 -13.34
C GLU A 132 13.79 3.62 -13.42
N SER A 133 14.39 4.07 -12.32
CA SER A 133 15.01 5.40 -12.24
C SER A 133 16.19 5.42 -11.28
N ILE A 134 17.19 6.23 -11.62
CA ILE A 134 18.33 6.55 -10.78
C ILE A 134 18.53 8.06 -10.75
N VAL A 135 18.44 8.65 -9.56
CA VAL A 135 18.52 10.10 -9.38
C VAL A 135 19.56 10.42 -8.32
N GLN A 136 20.52 11.26 -8.67
CA GLN A 136 21.46 11.83 -7.72
C GLN A 136 20.98 13.22 -7.33
N HIS A 137 20.74 13.45 -6.04
CA HIS A 137 20.53 14.81 -5.56
C HIS A 137 21.87 15.45 -5.24
N ALA A 138 22.12 16.62 -5.84
CA ALA A 138 23.20 17.49 -5.39
C ALA A 138 22.83 18.01 -3.99
N VAL A 139 23.71 17.78 -3.02
CA VAL A 139 23.58 18.43 -1.71
C VAL A 139 24.03 19.87 -1.93
N ASN A 140 23.15 20.85 -1.69
CA ASN A 140 23.54 22.26 -1.76
C ASN A 140 24.52 22.56 -0.62
N GLY A 141 25.81 22.51 -0.94
CA GLY A 141 26.93 22.71 -0.03
C GLY A 141 28.20 22.19 -0.69
N GLU A 142 29.25 23.00 -0.67
CA GLU A 142 30.54 22.77 -1.33
C GLU A 142 31.03 21.31 -1.18
N ALA A 143 31.37 20.68 -2.30
CA ALA A 143 32.19 19.46 -2.40
C ALA A 143 31.94 18.40 -1.31
N ALA A 144 30.69 18.04 -1.03
CA ALA A 144 30.40 16.95 -0.12
C ALA A 144 31.00 15.64 -0.67
N ALA A 145 31.97 15.06 0.05
CA ALA A 145 32.60 13.77 -0.29
C ALA A 145 31.61 12.59 -0.35
N GLN A 146 30.36 12.83 0.04
CA GLN A 146 29.25 11.91 -0.01
C GLN A 146 28.06 12.56 -0.73
N LYS A 147 27.40 11.77 -1.58
CA LYS A 147 26.20 12.16 -2.32
C LYS A 147 25.07 11.19 -2.03
N THR A 148 23.84 11.68 -2.12
CA THR A 148 22.64 10.86 -2.00
C THR A 148 22.20 10.37 -3.36
N VAL A 149 22.12 9.05 -3.52
CA VAL A 149 21.58 8.38 -4.70
C VAL A 149 20.24 7.76 -4.33
N ILE A 150 19.24 8.02 -5.15
CA ILE A 150 17.91 7.47 -5.07
C ILE A 150 17.72 6.52 -6.23
N LEU A 151 17.26 5.31 -5.94
CA LEU A 151 16.96 4.27 -6.90
C LEU A 151 15.47 3.92 -6.78
N VAL A 152 14.80 3.81 -7.91
CA VAL A 152 13.45 3.25 -8.02
C VAL A 152 13.55 2.01 -8.89
N THR A 153 13.08 0.87 -8.39
CA THR A 153 13.10 -0.40 -9.12
C THR A 153 11.76 -0.67 -9.79
N HIS A 154 11.77 -1.46 -10.88
CA HIS A 154 10.56 -2.15 -11.32
C HIS A 154 10.15 -3.21 -10.26
N GLU A 155 9.06 -3.93 -10.54
CA GLU A 155 8.66 -5.07 -9.72
C GLU A 155 9.81 -6.06 -9.53
N THR A 156 10.27 -6.15 -8.28
CA THR A 156 11.23 -7.16 -7.82
C THR A 156 10.79 -7.64 -6.46
N THR A 157 11.54 -8.58 -5.88
CA THR A 157 11.18 -9.23 -4.63
C THR A 157 11.97 -8.71 -3.43
N GLU A 158 11.37 -8.72 -2.25
CA GLU A 158 12.08 -8.33 -1.00
C GLU A 158 13.36 -9.16 -0.79
N ALA A 159 13.32 -10.44 -1.17
CA ALA A 159 14.46 -11.34 -1.03
C ALA A 159 15.63 -10.98 -1.96
N ALA A 160 15.36 -10.43 -3.15
CA ALA A 160 16.40 -9.97 -4.06
C ALA A 160 17.03 -8.63 -3.61
N VAL A 161 16.25 -7.79 -2.91
CA VAL A 161 16.68 -6.45 -2.46
C VAL A 161 17.45 -6.51 -1.13
N ARG A 162 17.19 -7.51 -0.28
CA ARG A 162 17.89 -7.72 1.01
C ARG A 162 19.28 -8.33 0.84
#